data_AF-A0A950ZJS6-F1
#
_entry.id   AF-A0A950ZJS6-F1
#
_cell.length_a   1.000
_cell.length_b   1.000
_cell.length_c   1.000
_cell.angle_alpha   90.00
_cell.angle_beta   90.00
_cell.angle_gamma   90.00
#
_symmetry.space_group_name_H-M   'P 1'
#
loop_
_entity.id
_entity.type
_entity.pdbx_description
1 polymer ?
#
loop_
_entity_poly.entity_id
_entity_poly.type
_entity_poly.pdbx_seq_one_letter_code
_entity_poly.pdbx_strand_id
1 'polypeptide(L)'
;MPDMTGGEHHIFPERLTSAIAETRAKIRLGYPWWLRPFLAGDVIAITLGRRIFLRGAMTGAKLEKLLRHELVHVRQVNRHGLLGFLARYAAEFVRHWWRVRDVNRAYRLISFEVEAWAAEEESL
;
A
#
# COMPACT_ATOMS: atom_id res chain seq x y z
N MET A 1 12.90 -15.12 -33.11
CA MET A 1 13.05 -15.59 -31.72
C MET A 1 12.03 -14.83 -30.88
N PRO A 2 10.93 -15.46 -30.43
CA PRO A 2 9.94 -14.76 -29.62
C PRO A 2 10.40 -14.72 -28.16
N ASP A 3 10.58 -13.51 -27.62
CA ASP A 3 10.82 -13.32 -26.19
C ASP A 3 9.48 -13.44 -25.43
N MET A 4 9.49 -14.32 -24.43
CA MET A 4 8.33 -14.70 -23.62
C MET A 4 8.31 -13.89 -22.33
N THR A 5 8.07 -12.59 -22.44
CA THR A 5 7.73 -11.73 -21.29
C THR A 5 6.25 -11.33 -21.38
N GLY A 6 5.38 -12.29 -21.08
CA GLY A 6 3.94 -12.08 -20.90
C GLY A 6 3.61 -11.30 -19.62
N GLY A 7 4.23 -10.15 -19.41
CA GLY A 7 3.76 -9.15 -18.48
C GLY A 7 2.82 -8.23 -19.25
N GLU A 8 1.54 -8.19 -18.89
CA GLU A 8 0.67 -7.10 -19.31
C GLU A 8 1.42 -5.79 -19.03
N HIS A 9 1.80 -5.06 -20.09
CA HIS A 9 2.34 -3.72 -19.95
C HIS A 9 1.19 -2.84 -19.46
N HIS A 10 0.97 -2.83 -18.14
CA HIS A 10 0.06 -1.87 -17.53
C HIS A 10 0.71 -0.51 -17.70
N ILE A 11 0.21 0.25 -18.68
CA ILE A 11 0.65 1.63 -18.91
C ILE A 11 0.09 2.44 -17.75
N PHE A 12 0.93 2.66 -16.74
CA PHE A 12 0.61 3.56 -15.66
C PHE A 12 0.73 5.02 -16.15
N PRO A 13 -0.11 5.94 -15.65
CA PRO A 13 0.10 7.37 -15.87
C PRO A 13 1.55 7.76 -15.52
N GLU A 14 2.12 8.72 -16.26
CA GLU A 14 3.52 9.13 -16.11
C GLU A 14 3.86 9.49 -14.65
N ARG A 15 2.98 10.23 -13.97
CA ARG A 15 3.13 10.59 -12.56
C ARG A 15 3.25 9.38 -11.63
N LEU A 16 2.48 8.31 -11.89
CA LEU A 16 2.54 7.09 -11.09
C LEU A 16 3.85 6.32 -11.34
N THR A 17 4.30 6.28 -12.58
CA THR A 17 5.60 5.68 -12.95
C THR A 17 6.76 6.41 -12.26
N SER A 18 6.74 7.75 -12.27
CA SER A 18 7.73 8.57 -11.57
C SER A 18 7.71 8.33 -10.05
N ALA A 19 6.52 8.29 -9.43
CA ALA A 19 6.39 8.02 -8.01
C ALA A 19 6.90 6.61 -7.60
N ILE A 20 6.68 5.59 -8.43
CA ILE A 20 7.24 4.24 -8.23
C ILE A 20 8.78 4.29 -8.30
N ALA A 21 9.33 4.99 -9.29
CA ALA A 21 10.78 5.11 -9.49
C ALA A 21 11.47 5.85 -8.31
N GLU A 22 10.90 6.99 -7.90
CA GLU A 22 11.40 7.81 -6.77
C GLU A 22 11.43 7.03 -5.47
N THR A 23 10.35 6.32 -5.16
CA THR A 23 10.23 5.52 -3.94
C THR A 23 11.03 4.22 -3.98
N ARG A 24 11.53 3.85 -5.17
CA ARG A 24 12.14 2.55 -5.48
C ARG A 24 11.23 1.39 -5.09
N ALA A 25 9.92 1.58 -5.25
CA ALA A 25 8.92 0.57 -4.92
C ALA A 25 9.01 -0.62 -5.88
N LYS A 26 8.76 -1.82 -5.36
CA LYS A 26 8.72 -3.07 -6.12
C LYS A 26 7.33 -3.67 -5.99
N ILE A 27 6.56 -3.62 -7.07
CA ILE A 27 5.22 -4.20 -7.13
C ILE A 27 5.35 -5.72 -7.39
N ARG A 28 4.63 -6.52 -6.62
CA ARG A 28 4.59 -7.99 -6.69
C ARG A 28 3.13 -8.43 -6.73
N LEU A 29 2.79 -9.28 -7.70
CA LEU A 29 1.50 -9.94 -7.73
C LEU A 29 1.55 -11.20 -6.85
N GLY A 30 0.53 -11.38 -6.03
CA GLY A 30 0.41 -12.46 -5.05
C GLY A 30 1.14 -12.20 -3.74
N TYR A 31 0.69 -12.88 -2.68
CA TYR A 31 1.33 -12.85 -1.38
C TYR A 31 2.34 -13.98 -1.22
N PRO A 32 3.49 -13.74 -0.55
CA PRO A 32 4.35 -14.82 -0.11
C PRO A 32 3.58 -15.80 0.77
N TRP A 33 3.86 -17.10 0.65
CA TRP A 33 3.14 -18.14 1.39
C TRP A 33 3.14 -17.92 2.93
N TRP A 34 4.26 -17.40 3.46
CA TRP A 34 4.43 -17.10 4.89
C TRP A 34 3.63 -15.87 5.35
N LEU A 35 3.22 -14.98 4.44
CA LEU A 35 2.44 -13.78 4.76
C LEU A 35 0.94 -14.10 4.87
N ARG A 36 0.46 -15.09 4.12
CA ARG A 36 -0.95 -15.51 4.06
C ARG A 36 -1.63 -15.76 5.42
N PRO A 37 -1.02 -16.41 6.43
CA PRO A 37 -1.69 -16.65 7.71
C PRO A 37 -1.92 -15.38 8.54
N PHE A 38 -1.25 -14.27 8.22
CA PHE A 38 -1.35 -13.00 8.95
C PHE A 38 -2.25 -11.98 8.25
N LEU A 39 -2.75 -12.29 7.05
CA LEU A 39 -3.61 -11.40 6.28
C LEU A 39 -5.08 -11.71 6.53
N ALA A 40 -5.88 -10.69 6.86
CA ALA A 40 -7.32 -10.81 6.83
C ALA A 40 -7.82 -11.12 5.41
N GLY A 41 -8.96 -11.78 5.31
CA GLY A 41 -9.54 -12.24 4.04
C GLY A 41 -9.76 -11.14 3.00
N ASP A 42 -9.94 -9.90 3.45
CA ASP A 42 -10.32 -8.76 2.61
C ASP A 42 -9.14 -7.83 2.27
N VAL A 43 -7.91 -8.18 2.62
CA VAL A 43 -6.73 -7.38 2.26
C VAL A 43 -6.44 -7.55 0.76
N ILE A 44 -6.52 -6.44 0.02
CA ILE A 44 -6.34 -6.39 -1.44
C ILE A 44 -4.89 -6.02 -1.81
N ALA A 45 -4.24 -5.19 -0.99
CA ALA A 45 -2.84 -4.80 -1.12
C ALA A 45 -2.18 -4.64 0.25
N ILE A 46 -0.86 -4.80 0.29
CA ILE A 46 -0.06 -4.54 1.49
C ILE A 46 1.33 -4.05 1.11
N THR A 47 1.78 -3.01 1.81
CA THR A 47 3.16 -2.51 1.75
C THR A 47 4.02 -3.12 2.85
N LEU A 48 5.13 -3.74 2.46
CA LEU A 48 6.17 -4.21 3.36
C LEU A 48 7.53 -3.67 2.91
N GLY A 49 8.02 -2.64 3.60
CA GLY A 49 9.27 -1.99 3.22
C GLY A 49 9.09 -1.22 1.92
N ARG A 50 9.86 -1.63 0.90
CA ARG A 50 9.77 -1.10 -0.47
C ARG A 50 8.97 -2.01 -1.40
N ARG A 51 8.30 -3.04 -0.87
CA ARG A 51 7.57 -4.04 -1.67
C ARG A 51 6.08 -3.84 -1.47
N ILE A 52 5.34 -3.72 -2.56
CA ILE A 52 3.89 -3.66 -2.57
C ILE A 52 3.39 -4.99 -3.11
N PHE A 53 2.61 -5.72 -2.32
CA PHE A 53 2.02 -7.00 -2.73
C PHE A 53 0.54 -6.83 -3.04
N LEU A 54 0.11 -7.21 -4.23
CA LEU A 54 -1.28 -7.14 -4.68
C LEU A 54 -1.89 -8.53 -4.76
N ARG A 55 -3.10 -8.74 -4.22
CA ARG A 55 -3.75 -10.07 -4.21
C ARG A 55 -4.13 -10.58 -5.60
N GLY A 56 -4.48 -9.69 -6.53
CA GLY A 56 -4.97 -10.04 -7.85
C GLY A 56 -4.77 -8.92 -8.87
N ALA A 57 -5.09 -9.21 -10.14
CA ALA A 57 -5.06 -8.23 -11.22
C ALA A 57 -6.24 -7.27 -11.09
N MET A 58 -6.03 -6.15 -10.39
CA MET A 58 -6.91 -4.98 -10.51
C MET A 58 -6.46 -4.17 -11.73
N THR A 59 -7.38 -3.44 -12.36
CA THR A 59 -7.07 -2.63 -13.54
C THR A 59 -7.73 -1.25 -13.47
N GLY A 60 -7.22 -0.32 -14.27
CA GLY A 60 -7.78 1.03 -14.41
C GLY A 60 -7.72 1.88 -13.14
N ALA A 61 -8.67 2.81 -12.99
CA ALA A 61 -8.67 3.82 -11.93
C ALA A 61 -8.65 3.26 -10.50
N LYS A 62 -9.20 2.05 -10.28
CA LYS A 62 -9.16 1.40 -8.96
C LYS A 62 -7.73 0.95 -8.61
N LEU A 63 -7.02 0.37 -9.57
CA LEU A 63 -5.61 0.00 -9.37
C LEU A 63 -4.76 1.25 -9.13
N GLU A 64 -5.00 2.33 -9.86
CA GLU A 64 -4.26 3.57 -9.70
C GLU A 64 -4.43 4.16 -8.28
N LYS A 65 -5.68 4.29 -7.80
CA LYS A 65 -5.94 4.76 -6.43
C LYS A 65 -5.25 3.89 -5.39
N LEU A 66 -5.38 2.57 -5.52
CA LEU A 66 -4.73 1.61 -4.63
C LEU A 66 -3.20 1.77 -4.64
N LEU A 67 -2.58 1.92 -5.81
CA LEU A 67 -1.14 2.12 -5.91
C LEU A 67 -0.69 3.45 -5.31
N ARG A 68 -1.47 4.53 -5.45
CA ARG A 68 -1.17 5.81 -4.79
C ARG A 68 -1.17 5.68 -3.28
N HIS A 69 -2.16 4.97 -2.73
CA HIS A 69 -2.24 4.64 -1.31
C HIS A 69 -0.99 3.86 -0.85
N GLU A 70 -0.66 2.75 -1.52
CA GLU A 70 0.49 1.92 -1.14
C GLU A 70 1.84 2.66 -1.29
N LEU A 71 1.97 3.53 -2.29
CA LEU A 71 3.18 4.36 -2.44
C LEU A 71 3.36 5.36 -1.30
N VAL A 72 2.28 5.87 -0.70
CA VAL A 72 2.35 6.68 0.52
C VAL A 72 2.98 5.85 1.65
N HIS A 73 2.57 4.60 1.83
CA HIS A 73 3.20 3.72 2.82
C HIS A 73 4.68 3.48 2.53
N VAL A 74 5.08 3.29 1.26
CA VAL A 74 6.50 3.18 0.91
C VAL A 74 7.25 4.47 1.27
N ARG A 75 6.66 5.66 1.03
CA ARG A 75 7.24 6.95 1.44
C ARG A 75 7.34 7.04 2.96
N GLN A 76 6.30 6.68 3.70
CA GLN A 76 6.28 6.67 5.17
C GLN A 76 7.38 5.75 5.73
N VAL A 77 7.51 4.54 5.18
CA VAL A 77 8.58 3.60 5.54
C VAL A 77 9.97 4.15 5.19
N ASN A 78 10.14 4.81 4.04
CA ASN A 78 11.40 5.48 3.71
C ASN A 78 11.70 6.64 4.69
N ARG A 79 10.68 7.38 5.17
CA ARG A 79 10.84 8.48 6.13
C ARG A 79 11.13 8.00 7.56
N HIS A 80 10.59 6.86 7.99
CA HIS A 80 10.59 6.45 9.40
C HIS A 80 11.36 5.14 9.66
N GLY A 81 11.81 4.46 8.59
CA GLY A 81 12.24 3.08 8.66
C GLY A 81 11.06 2.11 8.86
N LEU A 82 11.24 0.83 8.51
CA LEU A 82 10.18 -0.17 8.63
C LEU A 82 9.69 -0.33 10.06
N LEU A 83 10.62 -0.48 11.02
CA LEU A 83 10.28 -0.68 12.43
C LEU A 83 9.63 0.58 13.03
N GLY A 84 10.14 1.77 12.68
CA GLY A 84 9.58 3.04 13.16
C GLY A 84 8.17 3.28 12.63
N PHE A 85 7.92 2.96 11.36
CA PHE A 85 6.58 2.98 10.77
C PHE A 85 5.63 2.02 11.50
N LEU A 86 5.98 0.74 11.62
CA LEU A 86 5.12 -0.26 12.26
C LEU A 86 4.83 0.06 13.72
N ALA A 87 5.83 0.50 14.49
CA ALA A 87 5.65 0.85 15.90
C ALA A 87 4.69 2.03 16.08
N ARG A 88 4.84 3.09 15.29
CA ARG A 88 3.95 4.26 15.34
C ARG A 88 2.55 3.92 14.88
N TYR A 89 2.44 3.13 13.81
CA TYR A 89 1.17 2.67 13.28
C TYR A 89 0.38 1.89 14.34
N ALA A 90 1.01 0.90 14.97
CA ALA A 90 0.39 0.10 16.02
C ALA A 90 0.03 0.94 17.25
N ALA A 91 0.91 1.86 17.67
CA ALA A 91 0.65 2.74 18.80
C ALA A 91 -0.56 3.66 18.56
N GLU A 92 -0.68 4.24 17.37
CA GLU A 92 -1.84 5.05 17.00
C GLU A 92 -3.12 4.22 16.93
N PHE A 93 -3.06 3.03 16.34
CA PHE A 93 -4.21 2.12 16.29
C PHE A 93 -4.72 1.78 17.69
N VAL A 94 -3.84 1.33 18.60
CA VAL A 94 -4.21 0.99 19.99
C VAL A 94 -4.80 2.20 20.71
N ARG A 95 -4.16 3.38 20.58
CA ARG A 95 -4.65 4.62 21.17
C ARG A 95 -6.06 4.98 20.67
N HIS A 96 -6.31 4.91 19.36
CA HIS A 96 -7.61 5.21 18.79
C HIS A 96 -8.65 4.16 19.17
N TRP A 97 -8.28 2.87 19.13
CA TRP A 97 -9.17 1.77 19.52
C TRP A 97 -9.61 1.88 20.97
N TRP A 98 -8.71 2.22 21.89
CA TRP A 98 -9.08 2.48 23.29
C TRP A 98 -10.07 3.63 23.45
N ARG A 99 -10.02 4.64 22.57
CA ARG A 99 -10.92 5.80 22.57
C ARG A 99 -12.29 5.51 21.94
N VAL A 100 -12.32 4.83 20.79
CA VAL A 100 -13.55 4.68 19.98
C VAL A 100 -14.20 3.31 20.09
N ARG A 101 -13.49 2.30 20.60
CA ARG A 101 -13.93 0.91 20.78
C ARG A 101 -14.46 0.24 19.49
N ASP A 102 -14.03 0.75 18.34
CA ASP A 102 -14.41 0.29 17.00
C ASP A 102 -13.14 0.17 16.15
N VAL A 103 -12.90 -1.03 15.62
CA VAL A 103 -11.67 -1.34 14.84
C VAL A 103 -11.60 -0.52 13.56
N ASN A 104 -12.70 -0.42 12.82
CA ASN A 104 -12.76 0.30 11.55
C ASN A 104 -12.56 1.79 11.75
N ARG A 105 -13.18 2.36 12.80
CA ARG A 105 -13.02 3.76 13.14
C ARG A 105 -11.63 4.06 13.69
N ALA A 106 -11.06 3.16 14.48
CA ALA A 106 -9.69 3.31 14.99
C ALA A 106 -8.66 3.32 13.85
N TYR A 107 -8.80 2.38 12.91
CA TYR A 107 -8.02 2.29 11.68
C TYR A 107 -8.11 3.60 10.88
N ARG A 108 -9.33 4.11 10.67
CA ARG A 108 -9.57 5.38 9.96
C ARG A 108 -8.98 6.64 10.58
N LEU A 109 -8.57 6.57 11.85
CA LEU A 109 -7.98 7.70 12.55
C LEU A 109 -6.46 7.69 12.55
N ILE A 110 -5.82 6.60 12.10
CA ILE A 110 -4.35 6.51 12.03
C ILE A 110 -3.85 7.57 11.05
N SER A 111 -2.89 8.38 11.48
CA SER A 111 -2.34 9.48 10.70
C SER A 111 -1.78 9.01 9.36
N PHE A 112 -1.13 7.84 9.34
CA PHE A 112 -0.61 7.23 8.13
C PHE A 112 -1.67 6.84 7.11
N GLU A 113 -2.83 6.35 7.58
CA GLU A 113 -3.97 6.01 6.73
C GLU A 113 -4.65 7.27 6.19
N VAL A 114 -4.78 8.31 7.03
CA VAL A 114 -5.30 9.62 6.61
C VAL A 114 -4.46 10.23 5.50
N GLU A 115 -3.12 10.20 5.63
CA GLU A 115 -2.22 10.63 4.56
C GLU A 115 -2.38 9.78 3.29
N ALA A 116 -2.56 8.47 3.44
CA ALA A 116 -2.70 7.55 2.31
C ALA A 116 -4.01 7.78 1.54
N TRP A 117 -5.14 7.98 2.23
CA TRP A 117 -6.42 8.34 1.60
C TRP A 117 -6.40 9.71 0.93
N ALA A 118 -5.73 10.70 1.52
CA ALA A 118 -5.58 12.00 0.89
C ALA A 118 -4.91 11.90 -0.50
N ALA A 119 -3.95 10.98 -0.66
CA ALA A 119 -3.31 10.71 -1.95
C ALA A 119 -4.20 9.91 -2.92
N GLU A 120 -5.23 9.22 -2.45
CA GLU A 120 -6.23 8.59 -3.33
C GLU A 120 -7.16 9.62 -3.97
N GLU A 121 -7.44 10.72 -3.28
CA GLU A 121 -8.36 11.77 -3.71
C GLU A 121 -7.72 12.82 -4.62
N GLU A 122 -6.39 12.91 -4.64
CA GLU A 122 -5.66 13.78 -5.56
C GLU A 122 -5.97 13.36 -7.01
N SER A 123 -6.85 14.12 -7.67
CA SER A 123 -7.24 13.89 -9.06
C SER A 123 -6.07 14.22 -9.98
N LEU A 124 -5.85 13.36 -10.99
CA LEU A 124 -4.94 13.65 -12.11
C LEU A 124 -5.33 14.95 -12.83
#